data_AF-D5VGM9-F1
#
_entry.id   AF-D5VGM9-F1
#
_cell.length_a   1.000
_cell.length_b   1.000
_cell.length_c   1.000
_cell.angle_alpha   90.00
_cell.angle_beta   90.00
_cell.angle_gamma   90.00
#
_symmetry.space_group_name_H-M   'P 1'
#
loop_
_entity.id
_entity.type
_entity.pdbx_description
1 polymer ?
#
loop_
_entity_poly.entity_id
_entity_poly.type
_entity_poly.pdbx_seq_one_letter_code
_entity_poly.pdbx_strand_id
1 'polypeptide(L)'
;MCPGSAVDALLARTRVDHVLALVSPDAEVEPRAVPATILRFNDIAAPRPDLIAPSSELVREIIGLGHDLPAEATLLVHCFAGVSRSPAAAYILACAAGGPGEEVAIATRLREASPKATPNPLIVSLADDMLGRGGAMSAAIAAIGRGADAYEGDVIDWTLDAVARP
;
A
#
# COMPACT_ATOMS: atom_id res chain seq x y z
N MET A 1 -4.35 4.21 5.40
CA MET A 1 -3.92 2.79 5.54
C MET A 1 -3.98 2.35 7.00
N CYS A 2 -4.16 1.06 7.28
CA CYS A 2 -4.28 0.54 8.65
C CYS A 2 -3.90 -0.95 8.80
N PRO A 3 -3.77 -1.45 10.04
CA PRO A 3 -3.86 -2.89 10.33
C PRO A 3 -5.30 -3.41 10.14
N GLY A 4 -5.43 -4.72 9.91
CA GLY A 4 -6.71 -5.38 9.65
C GLY A 4 -7.68 -5.28 10.83
N SER A 5 -7.15 -5.28 12.06
CA SER A 5 -7.87 -5.09 13.32
C SER A 5 -8.65 -3.77 13.40
N ALA A 6 -8.24 -2.75 12.64
CA ALA A 6 -8.86 -1.43 12.66
C ALA A 6 -9.93 -1.21 11.58
N VAL A 7 -10.10 -2.15 10.65
CA VAL A 7 -10.94 -1.94 9.45
C VAL A 7 -12.40 -1.68 9.81
N ASP A 8 -13.03 -2.53 10.62
CA ASP A 8 -14.45 -2.40 10.94
C ASP A 8 -14.74 -1.11 11.72
N ALA A 9 -13.84 -0.77 12.64
CA ALA A 9 -13.92 0.46 13.41
C ALA A 9 -13.82 1.71 12.51
N LEU A 10 -13.04 1.67 11.43
CA LEU A 10 -12.91 2.75 10.45
C LEU A 10 -14.13 2.84 9.53
N LEU A 11 -14.61 1.70 9.02
CA LEU A 11 -15.82 1.66 8.20
C LEU A 11 -17.07 2.18 8.94
N ALA A 12 -17.11 2.01 10.27
CA ALA A 12 -18.22 2.51 11.08
C ALA A 12 -18.18 4.04 11.33
N ARG A 13 -17.02 4.70 11.19
CA ARG A 13 -16.82 6.11 11.58
C ARG A 13 -16.45 7.04 10.43
N THR A 14 -16.01 6.49 9.31
CA THR A 14 -15.49 7.24 8.17
C THR A 14 -16.19 6.77 6.92
N ARG A 15 -16.54 7.71 6.03
CA ARG A 15 -17.00 7.34 4.69
C ARG A 15 -15.82 6.76 3.93
N VAL A 16 -15.92 5.48 3.56
CA VAL A 16 -14.95 4.77 2.72
C VAL A 16 -15.66 4.38 1.44
N ASP A 17 -15.12 4.78 0.30
CA ASP A 17 -15.73 4.50 -1.00
C ASP A 17 -15.22 3.17 -1.58
N HIS A 18 -14.00 2.74 -1.21
CA HIS A 18 -13.45 1.44 -1.61
C HIS A 18 -12.45 0.89 -0.58
N VAL A 19 -12.33 -0.44 -0.48
CA VAL A 19 -11.35 -1.12 0.36
C VAL A 19 -10.35 -1.88 -0.51
N LEU A 20 -9.05 -1.64 -0.29
CA LEU A 20 -7.97 -2.47 -0.82
C LEU A 20 -7.45 -3.38 0.30
N ALA A 21 -7.78 -4.67 0.21
CA ALA A 21 -7.39 -5.69 1.17
C ALA A 21 -6.21 -6.52 0.63
N LEU A 22 -5.05 -6.42 1.28
CA LEU A 22 -3.84 -7.18 0.96
C LEU A 22 -3.69 -8.31 1.97
N VAL A 23 -4.06 -9.53 1.59
CA VAL A 23 -4.23 -10.64 2.53
C VAL A 23 -3.34 -11.82 2.18
N SER A 24 -3.05 -12.65 3.18
CA SER A 24 -2.34 -13.92 2.95
C SER A 24 -3.22 -14.87 2.12
N PRO A 25 -2.65 -15.83 1.38
CA PRO A 25 -3.42 -16.69 0.49
C PRO A 25 -4.62 -17.38 1.15
N ASP A 26 -4.42 -17.90 2.35
CA ASP A 26 -5.42 -18.68 3.09
C ASP A 26 -6.24 -17.84 4.06
N ALA A 27 -6.09 -16.51 4.04
CA ALA A 27 -6.83 -15.64 4.94
C ALA A 27 -8.30 -15.54 4.51
N GLU A 28 -9.19 -15.78 5.46
CA GLU A 28 -10.61 -15.50 5.31
C GLU A 28 -10.84 -13.99 5.25
N VAL A 29 -11.72 -13.57 4.34
CA VAL A 29 -12.09 -12.16 4.18
C VAL A 29 -13.61 -12.09 4.20
N GLU A 30 -14.13 -11.50 5.27
CA GLU A 30 -15.56 -11.27 5.42
C GLU A 30 -16.09 -10.30 4.35
N PRO A 31 -17.27 -10.55 3.79
CA PRO A 31 -17.94 -9.61 2.90
C PRO A 31 -18.15 -8.27 3.59
N ARG A 32 -18.00 -7.18 2.83
CA ARG A 32 -18.19 -5.81 3.32
C ARG A 32 -19.31 -5.14 2.55
N ALA A 33 -19.98 -4.18 3.19
CA ALA A 33 -21.01 -3.36 2.56
C ALA A 33 -20.46 -2.34 1.55
N VAL A 34 -19.15 -2.12 1.56
CA VAL A 34 -18.44 -1.24 0.62
C VAL A 34 -17.71 -2.08 -0.44
N PRO A 35 -17.54 -1.58 -1.67
CA PRO A 35 -16.72 -2.22 -2.69
C PRO A 35 -15.32 -2.56 -2.17
N ALA A 36 -14.81 -3.73 -2.55
CA ALA A 36 -13.51 -4.21 -2.10
C ALA A 36 -12.74 -4.91 -3.21
N THR A 37 -11.45 -4.59 -3.33
CA THR A 37 -10.46 -5.34 -4.11
C THR A 37 -9.63 -6.15 -3.14
N ILE A 38 -9.56 -7.47 -3.35
CA ILE A 38 -8.85 -8.39 -2.46
C ILE A 38 -7.70 -9.04 -3.22
N LEU A 39 -6.48 -8.70 -2.83
CA LEU A 39 -5.25 -9.21 -3.44
C LEU A 39 -4.60 -10.22 -2.49
N ARG A 40 -4.35 -11.43 -2.98
CA ARG A 40 -3.91 -12.59 -2.17
C ARG A 40 -2.49 -13.01 -2.51
N PHE A 41 -1.59 -12.89 -1.55
CA PHE A 41 -0.16 -13.23 -1.71
C PHE A 41 0.56 -13.24 -0.36
N ASN A 42 1.70 -13.93 -0.30
CA ASN A 42 2.56 -13.97 0.88
C ASN A 42 3.38 -12.68 1.00
N ASP A 43 3.56 -12.22 2.23
CA ASP A 43 4.38 -11.04 2.55
C ASP A 43 5.88 -11.40 2.53
N ILE A 44 6.46 -11.51 1.33
CA ILE A 44 7.85 -11.91 1.13
C ILE A 44 8.62 -10.84 0.37
N ALA A 45 9.88 -10.64 0.78
CA ALA A 45 10.79 -9.66 0.16
C ALA A 45 11.49 -10.17 -1.12
N ALA A 46 11.37 -11.47 -1.40
CA ALA A 46 11.89 -12.12 -2.61
C ALA A 46 11.08 -13.41 -2.85
N PRO A 47 10.90 -13.86 -4.11
CA PRO A 47 10.25 -15.13 -4.41
C PRO A 47 10.89 -16.31 -3.65
N ARG A 48 10.05 -17.21 -3.14
CA ARG A 48 10.49 -18.43 -2.45
C ARG A 48 9.67 -19.63 -2.93
N PRO A 49 10.24 -20.84 -2.90
CA PRO A 49 9.47 -22.06 -3.15
C PRO A 49 8.23 -22.12 -2.25
N ASP A 50 7.13 -22.63 -2.81
CA ASP A 50 5.86 -22.90 -2.13
C ASP A 50 5.12 -21.67 -1.54
N LEU A 51 5.61 -20.46 -1.81
CA LEU A 51 4.95 -19.21 -1.42
C LEU A 51 4.46 -18.45 -2.66
N ILE A 52 3.27 -17.88 -2.56
CA ILE A 52 2.69 -17.01 -3.58
C ILE A 52 3.34 -15.64 -3.48
N ALA A 53 4.23 -15.32 -4.40
CA ALA A 53 4.83 -13.98 -4.49
C ALA A 53 3.82 -12.94 -5.01
N PRO A 54 3.96 -11.66 -4.63
CA PRO A 54 3.29 -10.58 -5.36
C PRO A 54 3.72 -10.58 -6.83
N SER A 55 2.79 -10.25 -7.74
CA SER A 55 3.02 -10.22 -9.19
C SER A 55 2.84 -8.82 -9.77
N SER A 56 3.26 -8.64 -11.02
CA SER A 56 3.02 -7.41 -11.78
C SER A 56 1.54 -7.10 -11.95
N GLU A 57 0.70 -8.11 -12.16
CA GLU A 57 -0.75 -7.96 -12.34
C GLU A 57 -1.38 -7.40 -11.08
N LEU A 58 -0.95 -7.88 -9.91
CA LEU A 58 -1.38 -7.39 -8.62
C LEU A 58 -1.02 -5.91 -8.43
N VAL A 59 0.21 -5.54 -8.78
CA VAL A 59 0.65 -4.14 -8.71
C VAL A 59 -0.12 -3.25 -9.68
N ARG A 60 -0.46 -3.77 -10.86
CA ARG A 60 -1.32 -3.07 -11.84
C ARG A 60 -2.70 -2.80 -11.25
N GLU A 61 -3.29 -3.74 -10.51
CA GLU A 61 -4.56 -3.51 -9.81
C GLU A 61 -4.46 -2.42 -8.74
N ILE A 62 -3.35 -2.39 -7.98
CA ILE A 62 -3.11 -1.32 -6.99
C ILE A 62 -3.07 0.05 -7.68
N ILE A 63 -2.28 0.18 -8.76
CA ILE A 63 -2.16 1.45 -9.49
C ILE A 63 -3.50 1.83 -10.15
N GLY A 64 -4.20 0.86 -10.74
CA GLY A 64 -5.51 1.03 -11.37
C GLY A 64 -6.54 1.62 -10.41
N LEU A 65 -6.58 1.15 -9.15
CA LEU A 65 -7.48 1.72 -8.14
C LEU A 65 -7.25 3.22 -7.89
N GLY A 66 -5.99 3.68 -7.89
CA GLY A 66 -5.70 5.11 -7.74
C GLY A 66 -6.19 5.96 -8.92
N HIS A 67 -6.30 5.34 -10.09
CA HIS A 67 -6.71 5.98 -11.34
C HIS A 67 -8.23 5.95 -11.55
N ASP A 68 -8.86 4.82 -11.23
CA ASP A 68 -10.27 4.55 -11.47
C ASP A 68 -11.19 5.22 -10.43
N LEU A 69 -10.67 5.48 -9.23
CA LEU A 69 -11.41 6.16 -8.18
C LEU A 69 -11.49 7.69 -8.43
N PRO A 70 -12.66 8.30 -8.11
CA PRO A 70 -12.80 9.76 -8.08
C PRO A 70 -11.71 10.43 -7.23
N ALA A 71 -11.35 11.68 -7.56
CA ALA A 71 -10.29 12.39 -6.87
C ALA A 71 -10.59 12.61 -5.38
N GLU A 72 -11.88 12.73 -5.04
CA GLU A 72 -12.40 12.89 -3.69
C GLU A 72 -12.69 11.58 -2.96
N ALA A 73 -12.48 10.42 -3.60
CA ALA A 73 -12.80 9.12 -3.02
C ALA A 73 -11.83 8.74 -1.89
N THR A 74 -12.36 8.13 -0.84
CA THR A 74 -11.58 7.60 0.28
C THR A 74 -11.30 6.11 0.07
N LEU A 75 -10.05 5.77 -0.20
CA LEU A 75 -9.56 4.39 -0.33
C LEU A 75 -8.96 3.88 0.99
N LEU A 76 -9.59 2.88 1.60
CA LEU A 76 -9.05 2.21 2.77
C LEU A 76 -8.12 1.06 2.39
N VAL A 77 -6.81 1.26 2.54
CA VAL A 77 -5.79 0.23 2.28
C VAL A 77 -5.42 -0.48 3.58
N HIS A 78 -5.52 -1.82 3.63
CA HIS A 78 -5.12 -2.59 4.80
C HIS A 78 -4.40 -3.90 4.45
N CYS A 79 -3.65 -4.41 5.41
CA CYS A 79 -3.16 -5.80 5.42
C CYS A 79 -3.39 -6.38 6.83
N PHE A 80 -2.72 -7.47 7.19
CA PHE A 80 -2.83 -8.01 8.54
C PHE A 80 -2.30 -7.04 9.60
N ALA A 81 -0.97 -6.85 9.65
CA ALA A 81 -0.33 -6.05 10.70
C ALA A 81 -0.25 -4.55 10.39
N GLY A 82 -0.56 -4.09 9.18
CA GLY A 82 -0.41 -2.67 8.82
C GLY A 82 1.05 -2.18 8.69
N VAL A 83 2.03 -3.10 8.56
CA VAL A 83 3.46 -2.77 8.59
C VAL A 83 4.14 -2.88 7.22
N SER A 84 3.85 -3.91 6.43
CA SER A 84 4.65 -4.22 5.22
C SER A 84 3.87 -4.02 3.92
N ARG A 85 2.85 -4.84 3.67
CA ARG A 85 2.05 -4.78 2.43
C ARG A 85 1.27 -3.48 2.26
N SER A 86 0.51 -3.03 3.27
CA SER A 86 -0.31 -1.82 3.14
C SER A 86 0.51 -0.53 3.05
N PRO A 87 1.65 -0.36 3.76
CA PRO A 87 2.56 0.75 3.50
C PRO A 87 3.18 0.72 2.11
N ALA A 88 3.53 -0.45 1.57
CA ALA A 88 4.00 -0.56 0.19
C ALA A 88 2.91 -0.13 -0.81
N ALA A 89 1.68 -0.60 -0.67
CA ALA A 89 0.59 -0.20 -1.56
C ALA A 89 0.28 1.31 -1.45
N ALA A 90 0.28 1.87 -0.24
CA ALA A 90 0.07 3.30 -0.03
C ALA A 90 1.19 4.13 -0.68
N TYR A 91 2.44 3.69 -0.54
CA TYR A 91 3.60 4.31 -1.20
C TYR A 91 3.48 4.29 -2.73
N ILE A 92 3.06 3.15 -3.29
CA ILE A 92 2.86 2.97 -4.73
C ILE A 92 1.76 3.90 -5.25
N LEU A 93 0.62 3.95 -4.56
CA LEU A 93 -0.48 4.86 -4.90
C LEU A 93 -0.03 6.32 -4.90
N ALA A 94 0.74 6.72 -3.88
CA ALA A 94 1.29 8.07 -3.79
C ALA A 94 2.29 8.37 -4.93
N CYS A 95 3.20 7.44 -5.24
CA CYS A 95 4.16 7.61 -6.33
C CYS A 95 3.50 7.59 -7.72
N ALA A 96 2.39 6.87 -7.88
CA ALA A 96 1.61 6.85 -9.11
C ALA A 96 0.79 8.12 -9.30
N ALA A 97 0.31 8.72 -8.21
CA ALA A 97 -0.37 10.02 -8.24
C ALA A 97 0.59 11.20 -8.41
N GLY A 98 1.82 11.08 -7.91
CA GLY A 98 2.88 12.07 -8.02
C GLY A 98 3.74 11.96 -9.29
N GLY A 99 4.61 12.94 -9.46
CA GLY A 99 5.59 12.96 -10.55
C GLY A 99 6.86 12.15 -10.24
N PRO A 100 7.66 11.79 -11.25
CA PRO A 100 9.01 11.30 -11.00
C PRO A 100 9.83 12.34 -10.22
N GLY A 101 10.63 11.88 -9.24
CA GLY A 101 11.46 12.73 -8.38
C GLY A 101 10.89 12.96 -6.99
N GLU A 102 9.65 12.55 -6.72
CA GLU A 102 9.00 12.69 -5.40
C GLU A 102 9.19 11.45 -4.50
N GLU A 103 9.79 10.36 -5.00
CA GLU A 103 9.87 9.05 -4.34
C GLU A 103 10.44 9.15 -2.92
N VAL A 104 11.56 9.88 -2.76
CA VAL A 104 12.22 10.06 -1.45
C VAL A 104 11.35 10.87 -0.49
N ALA A 105 10.71 11.93 -0.99
CA ALA A 105 9.84 12.79 -0.17
C ALA A 105 8.61 12.01 0.30
N ILE A 106 7.99 11.23 -0.61
CA ILE A 106 6.86 10.35 -0.31
C ILE A 106 7.25 9.27 0.70
N ALA A 107 8.41 8.61 0.52
CA ALA A 107 8.91 7.60 1.46
C ALA A 107 9.17 8.19 2.86
N THR A 108 9.71 9.40 2.91
CA THR A 108 9.95 10.13 4.16
C THR A 108 8.65 10.47 4.86
N ARG A 109 7.67 11.06 4.14
CA ARG A 109 6.34 11.36 4.68
C ARG A 109 5.62 10.11 5.18
N LEU A 110 5.75 8.99 4.47
CA LEU A 110 5.24 7.69 4.90
C LEU A 110 5.85 7.25 6.23
N ARG A 111 7.18 7.36 6.39
CA ARG A 111 7.87 7.04 7.64
C ARG A 111 7.47 7.96 8.79
N GLU A 112 7.32 9.25 8.53
CA GLU A 112 6.89 10.24 9.54
C GLU A 112 5.46 9.94 10.02
N ALA A 113 4.57 9.61 9.10
CA ALA A 113 3.20 9.22 9.42
C ALA A 113 3.12 7.82 10.10
N SER A 114 4.00 6.90 9.69
CA SER A 114 4.11 5.54 10.24
C SER A 114 5.54 5.21 10.67
N PRO A 115 5.92 5.49 11.93
CA PRO A 115 7.23 5.09 12.45
C PRO A 115 7.52 3.60 12.32
N LYS A 116 6.46 2.77 12.24
CA LYS A 116 6.52 1.30 12.16
C LYS A 116 6.57 0.74 10.73
N ALA A 117 6.21 1.54 9.71
CA ALA A 117 6.13 1.04 8.33
C ALA A 117 7.45 0.36 7.90
N THR A 118 7.37 -0.78 7.24
CA THR A 118 8.51 -1.44 6.60
C THR A 118 8.02 -1.93 5.25
N PRO A 119 7.85 -1.02 4.27
CA PRO A 119 7.21 -1.34 3.00
C PRO A 119 7.87 -2.56 2.33
N ASN A 120 7.05 -3.52 1.88
CA ASN A 120 7.54 -4.73 1.23
C ASN A 120 8.39 -4.37 -0.02
N PRO A 121 9.69 -4.72 -0.05
CA PRO A 121 10.58 -4.28 -1.12
C PRO A 121 10.27 -4.93 -2.47
N LEU A 122 9.69 -6.13 -2.50
CA LEU A 122 9.35 -6.83 -3.74
C LEU A 122 8.14 -6.19 -4.44
N ILE A 123 7.13 -5.79 -3.66
CA ILE A 123 5.97 -5.06 -4.23
C ILE A 123 6.45 -3.70 -4.79
N VAL A 124 7.33 -3.03 -4.05
CA VAL A 124 7.88 -1.72 -4.44
C VAL A 124 8.72 -1.84 -5.72
N SER A 125 9.57 -2.86 -5.84
CA SER A 125 10.38 -3.05 -7.05
C SER A 125 9.53 -3.32 -8.29
N LEU A 126 8.47 -4.11 -8.15
CA LEU A 126 7.52 -4.37 -9.23
C LEU A 126 6.82 -3.09 -9.69
N ALA A 127 6.47 -2.19 -8.77
CA ALA A 127 5.87 -0.90 -9.09
C ALA A 127 6.88 0.08 -9.69
N ASP A 128 8.12 0.08 -9.21
CA ASP A 128 9.23 0.87 -9.74
C ASP A 128 9.43 0.59 -11.23
N ASP A 129 9.51 -0.70 -11.59
CA ASP A 129 9.64 -1.15 -12.97
C ASP A 129 8.41 -0.77 -13.80
N MET A 130 7.21 -0.94 -13.25
CA MET A 130 5.95 -0.65 -13.95
C MET A 130 5.73 0.84 -14.22
N LEU A 131 6.14 1.71 -13.29
CA LEU A 131 6.05 3.16 -13.41
C LEU A 131 7.27 3.78 -14.11
N GLY A 132 8.26 2.97 -14.48
CA GLY A 132 9.48 3.42 -15.15
C GLY A 132 10.33 4.34 -14.28
N ARG A 133 10.42 4.08 -12.97
CA ARG A 133 11.15 4.93 -12.01
C ARG A 133 12.64 4.59 -11.92
N GLY A 134 13.12 3.57 -12.62
CA GLY A 134 14.55 3.29 -12.80
C GLY A 134 15.28 2.97 -11.50
N GLY A 135 14.59 2.37 -10.52
CA GLY A 135 15.10 2.03 -9.20
C GLY A 135 14.89 3.12 -8.14
N ALA A 136 14.35 4.29 -8.48
CA ALA A 136 14.19 5.41 -7.54
C ALA A 136 13.22 5.09 -6.39
N MET A 137 12.13 4.38 -6.68
CA MET A 137 11.17 3.98 -5.64
C MET A 137 11.80 2.98 -4.67
N SER A 138 12.52 2.00 -5.21
CA SER A 138 13.21 0.97 -4.43
C SER A 138 14.31 1.58 -3.56
N ALA A 139 15.10 2.51 -4.12
CA ALA A 139 16.15 3.22 -3.39
C ALA A 139 15.59 4.06 -2.24
N ALA A 140 14.48 4.77 -2.46
CA ALA A 140 13.81 5.56 -1.43
C ALA A 140 13.32 4.70 -0.26
N ILE A 141 12.69 3.55 -0.54
CA ILE A 141 12.25 2.61 0.51
C ILE A 141 13.44 1.99 1.24
N ALA A 142 14.51 1.65 0.53
CA ALA A 142 15.73 1.16 1.17
C ALA A 142 16.35 2.22 2.09
N ALA A 143 16.34 3.50 1.71
CA ALA A 143 16.90 4.59 2.48
C ALA A 143 16.16 4.87 3.80
N ILE A 144 14.82 4.75 3.84
CA ILE A 144 14.05 4.87 5.09
C ILE A 144 14.16 3.64 6.00
N GLY A 145 14.74 2.55 5.49
CA GLY A 145 15.09 1.34 6.23
C GLY A 145 13.92 0.63 6.90
N ARG A 146 14.26 -0.29 7.81
CA ARG A 146 13.28 -0.98 8.67
C ARG A 146 12.69 0.00 9.68
N GLY A 147 11.37 -0.07 9.86
CA GLY A 147 10.67 0.72 10.89
C GLY A 147 10.91 0.22 12.32
N ALA A 148 10.31 0.93 13.26
CA ALA A 148 10.30 0.55 14.68
C ALA A 148 9.64 -0.82 14.89
N ASP A 149 10.07 -1.52 15.95
CA ASP A 149 9.45 -2.79 16.35
C ASP A 149 7.97 -2.57 16.72
N ALA A 150 7.10 -3.43 16.20
CA ALA A 150 5.68 -3.35 16.44
C ALA A 150 4.99 -4.70 16.26
N TYR A 151 3.93 -4.92 17.02
CA TYR A 151 2.96 -5.98 16.75
C TYR A 151 2.03 -5.58 15.58
N GLU A 152 1.58 -4.32 15.58
CA GLU A 152 0.76 -3.71 14.52
C GLU A 152 1.20 -2.27 14.22
N GLY A 153 1.04 -1.89 12.96
CA GLY A 153 1.24 -0.56 12.40
C GLY A 153 0.15 0.43 12.82
N ASP A 154 0.29 1.66 12.34
CA ASP A 154 -0.58 2.76 12.75
C ASP A 154 -1.77 2.90 11.79
N VAL A 155 -2.87 3.46 12.29
CA VAL A 155 -3.95 3.96 11.44
C VAL A 155 -3.54 5.33 10.93
N ILE A 156 -3.40 5.44 9.61
CA ILE A 156 -2.93 6.65 8.96
C ILE A 156 -3.96 7.09 7.95
N ASP A 157 -4.38 8.34 8.11
CA ASP A 157 -5.04 9.08 7.05
C ASP A 157 -3.95 9.73 6.20
N TRP A 158 -3.88 9.35 4.93
CA TRP A 158 -2.90 9.89 4.00
C TRP A 158 -3.62 10.55 2.83
N THR A 159 -3.67 11.87 2.87
CA THR A 159 -4.13 12.67 1.75
C THR A 159 -3.02 12.72 0.70
N LEU A 160 -3.31 12.18 -0.48
CA LEU A 160 -2.48 12.37 -1.66
C LEU A 160 -2.78 13.78 -2.18
N ASP A 161 -1.81 14.69 -2.05
CA ASP A 161 -1.94 16.02 -2.64
C ASP A 161 -2.06 15.85 -4.15
N ALA A 162 -3.14 16.34 -4.74
CA ALA A 162 -3.44 16.19 -6.16
C ALA A 162 -2.45 17.02 -7.00
N VAL A 163 -1.24 16.51 -7.22
CA VAL A 163 -0.36 17.04 -8.26
C VAL A 163 -0.83 16.44 -9.58
N ALA A 164 -1.62 17.25 -10.31
CA ALA A 164 -2.01 17.12 -11.71
C ALA A 164 -2.11 15.67 -12.25
N ARG A 165 -3.30 15.06 -12.09
CA ARG A 165 -3.72 14.00 -13.01
C ARG A 165 -3.69 14.60 -14.44
N PRO A 166 -2.98 14.01 -15.40
CA PRO A 166 -3.00 14.48 -16.79
C PRO A 166 -4.42 14.41 -17.39
#